data_AF-A0A1J3HEH1-F1
#
_entry.id   AF-A0A1J3HEH1-F1
#
_cell.length_a   1.000
_cell.length_b   1.000
_cell.length_c   1.000
_cell.angle_alpha   90.00
_cell.angle_beta   90.00
_cell.angle_gamma   90.00
#
_symmetry.space_group_name_H-M   'P 1'
#
loop_
_entity.id
_entity.type
_entity.pdbx_description
1 polymer ?
#
loop_
_entity_poly.entity_id
_entity_poly.type
_entity_poly.pdbx_seq_one_letter_code
_entity_poly.pdbx_strand_id
1 'polypeptide(L)'
;LNEIFTWWHRIPKHMNFLKHFWEGDEPEVKELKTRLFGSDPPILYVLHYLGYNKPWLCFRDYDCNWNVGSYQQFASDEAHKTWWRVHDAMPEKLQGFCLLRSKQKAQLEWDRRQAEKGNYRDGHWKIKIEDKRLKICFESFCYWESMLQHWGES
;
A
#
# COMPACT_ATOMS: atom_id res chain seq x y z
N LEU A 1 -2.14 0.98 26.61
CA LEU A 1 -2.35 -0.49 26.64
C LEU A 1 -1.18 -1.21 27.32
N ASN A 2 0.02 -1.19 26.75
CA ASN A 2 1.19 -1.87 27.33
C ASN A 2 1.58 -1.38 28.74
N GLU A 3 1.35 -0.11 29.05
CA GLU A 3 1.58 0.45 30.39
C GLU A 3 0.61 -0.09 31.45
N ILE A 4 -0.61 -0.46 31.04
CA ILE A 4 -1.66 -0.97 31.93
C ILE A 4 -1.58 -2.49 32.05
N PHE A 5 -1.27 -3.18 30.95
CA PHE A 5 -1.13 -4.64 30.90
C PHE A 5 0.34 -5.04 30.80
N THR A 6 1.06 -4.95 31.92
CA THR A 6 2.50 -5.24 32.00
C THR A 6 2.84 -6.74 32.00
N TRP A 7 1.86 -7.60 32.33
CA TRP A 7 1.98 -9.05 32.28
C TRP A 7 0.81 -9.63 31.49
N TRP A 8 1.10 -10.20 30.31
CA TRP A 8 0.08 -10.71 29.39
C TRP A 8 0.60 -11.91 28.60
N HIS A 9 -0.31 -12.79 28.18
CA HIS A 9 0.01 -13.96 27.37
C HIS A 9 0.39 -13.55 25.93
N ARG A 10 1.52 -14.03 25.43
CA ARG A 10 1.96 -13.72 24.06
C ARG A 10 1.09 -14.46 23.05
N ILE A 11 0.41 -13.71 22.19
CA ILE A 11 -0.34 -14.25 21.06
C ILE A 11 0.65 -14.70 19.96
N PRO A 12 0.39 -15.81 19.24
CA PRO A 12 1.21 -16.21 18.10
C PRO A 12 1.32 -15.13 17.02
N LYS A 13 2.52 -14.95 16.45
CA LYS A 13 2.77 -13.90 15.44
C LYS A 13 1.86 -13.98 14.22
N HIS A 14 1.43 -15.17 13.82
CA HIS A 14 0.56 -15.37 12.66
C HIS A 14 -0.86 -14.79 12.84
N MET A 15 -1.27 -14.44 14.07
CA MET A 15 -2.53 -13.76 14.37
C MET A 15 -2.44 -12.23 14.31
N ASN A 16 -1.26 -11.67 14.12
CA ASN A 16 -1.03 -10.23 13.90
C ASN A 16 0.30 -10.04 13.19
N PHE A 17 0.40 -10.55 11.96
CA PHE A 17 1.65 -10.53 11.22
C PHE A 17 1.83 -9.18 10.55
N LEU A 18 2.90 -8.47 10.90
CA LEU A 18 3.14 -7.11 10.42
C LEU A 18 3.65 -7.13 8.96
N LYS A 19 3.02 -6.36 8.08
CA LYS A 19 3.57 -6.04 6.74
C LYS A 19 4.73 -5.07 6.90
N HIS A 20 5.89 -5.59 7.32
CA HIS A 20 7.10 -4.81 7.55
C HIS A 20 8.38 -5.62 7.30
N PHE A 21 9.29 -5.03 6.54
CA PHE A 21 10.66 -5.48 6.33
C PHE A 21 11.57 -4.61 7.19
N TRP A 22 12.28 -5.24 8.12
CA TRP A 22 13.19 -4.53 9.01
C TRP A 22 14.52 -4.27 8.30
N GLU A 23 15.17 -3.17 8.66
CA GLU A 23 16.54 -2.93 8.26
C GLU A 23 17.43 -4.08 8.79
N GLY A 24 18.27 -4.64 7.91
CA GLY A 24 19.08 -5.81 8.22
C GLY A 24 18.36 -7.16 8.14
N ASP A 25 17.10 -7.25 7.70
CA ASP A 25 16.49 -8.54 7.36
C ASP A 25 17.32 -9.24 6.28
N GLU A 26 17.72 -10.49 6.53
CA GLU A 26 18.41 -11.33 5.54
C GLU A 26 17.53 -11.58 4.31
N PRO A 27 18.11 -11.78 3.11
CA PRO A 27 17.37 -12.03 1.89
C PRO A 27 16.33 -13.16 2.02
N GLU A 28 16.68 -14.26 2.68
CA GLU A 28 15.81 -15.42 2.90
C GLU A 28 14.61 -15.07 3.78
N VAL A 29 14.80 -14.18 4.76
CA VAL A 29 13.71 -13.69 5.63
C VAL A 29 12.75 -12.82 4.83
N LYS A 30 13.26 -11.96 3.95
CA LYS A 30 12.42 -11.13 3.07
C LYS A 30 11.63 -12.00 2.10
N GLU A 31 12.28 -13.00 1.50
CA GLU A 31 11.60 -13.94 0.60
C GLU A 31 10.51 -14.73 1.33
N LEU A 32 10.81 -15.25 2.53
CA LEU A 32 9.83 -15.95 3.35
C LEU A 32 8.62 -15.08 3.67
N LYS A 33 8.83 -13.82 4.08
CA LYS A 33 7.74 -12.87 4.35
C LYS A 33 6.88 -12.65 3.11
N THR A 34 7.50 -12.39 1.96
CA THR A 34 6.80 -12.20 0.68
C THR A 34 5.95 -13.42 0.33
N ARG A 35 6.49 -14.63 0.49
CA ARG A 35 5.76 -15.89 0.28
C ARG A 35 4.57 -16.01 1.24
N LEU A 36 4.75 -15.68 2.51
CA LEU A 36 3.69 -15.73 3.52
C LEU A 36 2.55 -14.74 3.22
N PHE A 37 2.86 -13.54 2.70
CA PHE A 37 1.84 -12.54 2.34
C PHE A 37 0.92 -12.97 1.20
N GLY A 38 1.45 -13.75 0.25
CA GLY A 38 0.72 -14.22 -0.92
C GLY A 38 0.19 -15.66 -0.83
N SER A 39 0.48 -16.40 0.24
CA SER A 39 0.18 -17.83 0.36
C SER A 39 -1.30 -18.15 0.16
N ASP A 40 -1.57 -19.20 -0.63
CA ASP A 40 -2.90 -19.77 -0.87
C ASP A 40 -2.78 -21.31 -0.85
N PRO A 41 -3.31 -22.02 0.16
CA PRO A 41 -4.16 -21.52 1.24
C PRO A 41 -3.41 -20.57 2.21
N PRO A 42 -4.12 -19.62 2.87
CA PRO A 42 -3.49 -18.69 3.80
C PRO A 42 -2.79 -19.39 4.97
N ILE A 43 -1.50 -19.12 5.16
CA ILE A 43 -0.73 -19.53 6.35
C ILE A 43 -0.87 -18.50 7.47
N LEU A 44 -0.92 -17.21 7.10
CA LEU A 44 -1.17 -16.12 8.04
C LEU A 44 -2.68 -15.96 8.25
N TYR A 45 -3.12 -15.93 9.50
CA TYR A 45 -4.53 -15.65 9.81
C TYR A 45 -4.86 -14.16 9.69
N VAL A 46 -3.90 -13.28 10.03
CA VAL A 46 -4.08 -11.83 9.96
C VAL A 46 -2.81 -11.17 9.43
N LEU A 47 -3.01 -10.29 8.45
CA LEU A 47 -1.97 -9.41 7.91
C LEU A 47 -2.25 -7.96 8.33
N HIS A 48 -1.29 -7.35 8.99
CA HIS A 48 -1.39 -5.99 9.51
C HIS A 48 -0.63 -5.01 8.62
N TYR A 49 -1.37 -4.19 7.88
CA TYR A 49 -0.83 -3.12 7.04
C TYR A 49 -0.44 -1.92 7.90
N LEU A 50 0.85 -1.78 8.19
CA LEU A 50 1.42 -0.63 8.89
C LEU A 50 1.60 0.58 7.96
N GLY A 51 2.06 1.70 8.53
CA GLY A 51 2.33 2.93 7.79
C GLY A 51 1.07 3.73 7.42
N TYR A 52 1.28 4.87 6.77
CA TYR A 52 0.19 5.76 6.36
C TYR A 52 -0.49 5.28 5.07
N ASN A 53 0.30 4.90 4.07
CA ASN A 53 -0.18 4.45 2.75
C ASN A 53 -0.77 3.04 2.84
N LYS A 54 -2.07 2.98 3.16
CA LYS A 54 -2.86 1.75 3.13
C LYS A 54 -3.13 1.30 1.69
N PRO A 55 -3.38 0.00 1.45
CA PRO A 55 -3.58 -0.51 0.09
C PRO A 55 -4.65 0.24 -0.72
N TRP A 56 -5.78 0.61 -0.09
CA TRP A 56 -6.85 1.39 -0.73
C TRP A 56 -6.46 2.83 -1.08
N LEU A 57 -5.39 3.37 -0.49
CA LEU A 57 -4.86 4.71 -0.78
C LEU A 57 -3.81 4.71 -1.89
N CYS A 58 -3.25 3.55 -2.22
CA CYS A 58 -2.33 3.38 -3.36
C CYS A 58 -3.10 3.14 -4.65
N PHE A 59 -2.44 3.22 -5.81
CA PHE A 59 -2.96 2.62 -7.04
C PHE A 59 -3.15 1.12 -6.87
N ARG A 60 -4.03 0.52 -7.67
CA ARG A 60 -4.29 -0.91 -7.66
C ARG A 60 -3.16 -1.74 -8.26
N ASP A 61 -2.37 -1.14 -9.15
CA ASP A 61 -1.39 -1.82 -9.98
C ASP A 61 -0.17 -2.35 -9.19
N TYR A 62 0.23 -1.64 -8.13
CA TYR A 62 1.33 -2.03 -7.25
C TYR A 62 1.29 -1.28 -5.91
N ASP A 63 2.09 -1.72 -4.93
CA ASP A 63 2.18 -1.05 -3.63
C ASP A 63 2.90 0.30 -3.76
N CYS A 64 2.16 1.41 -3.70
CA CYS A 64 2.71 2.76 -3.84
C CYS A 64 3.78 3.12 -2.79
N ASN A 65 3.91 2.34 -1.71
CA ASN A 65 5.02 2.45 -0.76
C ASN A 65 6.40 2.31 -1.43
N TRP A 66 6.50 1.64 -2.58
CA TRP A 66 7.75 1.57 -3.37
C TRP A 66 8.25 2.93 -3.82
N ASN A 67 7.35 3.88 -4.10
CA ASN A 67 7.70 5.20 -4.63
C ASN A 67 8.29 6.15 -3.58
N VAL A 68 8.19 5.83 -2.28
CA VAL A 68 8.60 6.71 -1.20
C VAL A 68 9.63 6.01 -0.33
N GLY A 69 10.88 6.49 -0.36
CA GLY A 69 12.02 5.84 0.29
C GLY A 69 11.77 5.48 1.76
N SER A 70 11.19 6.38 2.56
CA SER A 70 10.88 6.13 3.99
C SER A 70 9.76 5.12 4.22
N TYR A 71 9.02 4.72 3.18
CA TYR A 71 7.95 3.74 3.25
C TYR A 71 8.28 2.41 2.57
N GLN A 72 9.44 2.27 1.93
CA GLN A 72 9.85 1.01 1.27
C GLN A 72 9.90 -0.18 2.25
N GLN A 73 10.18 0.06 3.53
CA GLN A 73 10.10 -0.95 4.60
C GLN A 73 8.69 -1.55 4.78
N PHE A 74 7.65 -0.91 4.26
CA PHE A 74 6.28 -1.43 4.23
C PHE A 74 5.88 -1.95 2.85
N ALA A 75 6.71 -1.81 1.81
CA ALA A 75 6.28 -2.10 0.45
C ALA A 75 6.24 -3.61 0.15
N SER A 76 5.11 -4.12 -0.34
CA SER A 76 4.98 -5.50 -0.81
C SER A 76 3.81 -5.64 -1.77
N ASP A 77 4.11 -5.97 -3.03
CA ASP A 77 3.09 -6.21 -4.05
C ASP A 77 2.26 -7.46 -3.76
N GLU A 78 2.85 -8.50 -3.16
CA GLU A 78 2.12 -9.70 -2.75
C GLU A 78 1.08 -9.39 -1.66
N ALA A 79 1.48 -8.63 -0.64
CA ALA A 79 0.52 -8.15 0.36
C ALA A 79 -0.53 -7.22 -0.25
N HIS A 80 -0.14 -6.38 -1.21
CA HIS A 80 -1.04 -5.46 -1.90
C HIS A 80 -2.10 -6.22 -2.71
N LYS A 81 -1.69 -7.21 -3.50
CA LYS A 81 -2.59 -8.13 -4.22
C LYS A 81 -3.52 -8.87 -3.27
N THR A 82 -3.02 -9.36 -2.12
CA THR A 82 -3.86 -10.00 -1.09
C THR A 82 -4.96 -9.07 -0.58
N TRP A 83 -4.68 -7.79 -0.39
CA TRP A 83 -5.71 -6.83 0.01
C TRP A 83 -6.76 -6.64 -1.10
N TRP A 84 -6.33 -6.52 -2.36
CA TRP A 84 -7.27 -6.37 -3.47
C TRP A 84 -8.16 -7.58 -3.70
N ARG A 85 -7.67 -8.81 -3.43
CA ARG A 85 -8.53 -10.01 -3.41
C ARG A 85 -9.68 -9.87 -2.40
N VAL A 86 -9.40 -9.35 -1.21
CA VAL A 86 -10.44 -9.09 -0.20
C VAL A 86 -11.39 -7.99 -0.68
N HIS A 87 -10.85 -6.90 -1.20
CA HIS A 87 -11.65 -5.80 -1.74
C HIS A 87 -12.63 -6.26 -2.82
N ASP A 88 -12.15 -7.06 -3.78
CA ASP A 88 -12.94 -7.52 -4.91
C ASP A 88 -14.04 -8.51 -4.49
N ALA A 89 -13.83 -9.23 -3.38
CA ALA A 89 -14.84 -10.09 -2.78
C ALA A 89 -15.90 -9.32 -1.98
N MET A 90 -15.68 -8.03 -1.67
CA MET A 90 -16.68 -7.21 -0.97
C MET A 90 -17.83 -6.82 -1.90
N PRO A 91 -19.05 -6.65 -1.38
CA PRO A 91 -20.17 -6.09 -2.15
C PRO A 91 -19.82 -4.75 -2.82
N GLU A 92 -20.26 -4.53 -4.05
CA GLU A 92 -19.93 -3.33 -4.85
C GLU A 92 -20.23 -2.01 -4.12
N LYS A 93 -21.34 -1.96 -3.36
CA LYS A 93 -21.71 -0.79 -2.54
C LYS A 93 -20.64 -0.39 -1.52
N LEU A 94 -19.81 -1.33 -1.08
CA LEU A 94 -18.73 -1.08 -0.12
C LEU A 94 -17.42 -0.68 -0.82
N GLN A 95 -17.19 -1.18 -2.05
CA GLN A 95 -16.00 -0.85 -2.84
C GLN A 95 -15.90 0.65 -3.13
N GLY A 96 -17.05 1.34 -3.26
CA GLY A 96 -17.12 2.79 -3.45
C GLY A 96 -16.45 3.62 -2.33
N PHE A 97 -16.34 3.09 -1.11
CA PHE A 97 -15.63 3.78 -0.02
C PHE A 97 -14.10 3.77 -0.19
N CYS A 98 -13.58 2.96 -1.12
CA CYS A 98 -12.15 2.89 -1.45
C CYS A 98 -11.79 3.71 -2.69
N LEU A 99 -12.69 4.58 -3.18
CA LEU A 99 -12.38 5.52 -4.26
C LEU A 99 -11.30 6.53 -3.84
N LEU A 100 -10.47 6.93 -4.80
CA LEU A 100 -9.40 7.89 -4.57
C LEU A 100 -9.91 9.32 -4.67
N ARG A 101 -9.65 10.13 -3.63
CA ARG A 101 -9.84 11.58 -3.68
C ARG A 101 -8.95 12.21 -4.75
N SER A 102 -9.37 13.33 -5.31
CA SER A 102 -8.64 14.05 -6.37
C SER A 102 -7.23 14.43 -5.93
N LYS A 103 -7.10 14.95 -4.70
CA LYS A 103 -5.80 15.24 -4.09
C LYS A 103 -4.92 13.99 -3.98
N GLN A 104 -5.49 12.83 -3.63
CA GLN A 104 -4.73 11.59 -3.51
C GLN A 104 -4.21 11.10 -4.86
N LYS A 105 -5.02 11.19 -5.93
CA LYS A 105 -4.59 10.83 -7.29
C LYS A 105 -3.35 11.63 -7.72
N ALA A 106 -3.38 12.95 -7.47
CA ALA A 106 -2.25 13.83 -7.74
C ALA A 106 -1.01 13.49 -6.89
N GLN A 107 -1.18 13.25 -5.59
CA GLN A 107 -0.07 12.82 -4.71
C GLN A 107 0.59 11.53 -5.21
N LEU A 108 -0.20 10.51 -5.57
CA LEU A 108 0.35 9.22 -6.03
C LEU A 108 1.16 9.36 -7.32
N GLU A 109 0.68 10.16 -8.28
CA GLU A 109 1.40 10.43 -9.52
C GLU A 109 2.65 11.29 -9.26
N TRP A 110 2.58 12.25 -8.34
CA TRP A 110 3.76 13.02 -7.93
C TRP A 110 4.82 12.12 -7.30
N ASP A 111 4.45 11.23 -6.38
CA ASP A 111 5.37 10.27 -5.75
C ASP A 111 6.02 9.37 -6.80
N ARG A 112 5.24 8.88 -7.78
CA ARG A 112 5.75 8.08 -8.90
C ARG A 112 6.80 8.85 -9.71
N ARG A 113 6.56 10.12 -10.02
CA ARG A 113 7.51 10.99 -10.73
C ARG A 113 8.76 11.30 -9.90
N GLN A 114 8.64 11.42 -8.58
CA GLN A 114 9.81 11.58 -7.71
C GLN A 114 10.66 10.30 -7.68
N ALA A 115 10.03 9.12 -7.63
CA ALA A 115 10.74 7.84 -7.71
C ALA A 115 11.46 7.65 -9.06
N GLU A 116 10.82 8.06 -10.15
CA GLU A 116 11.42 8.12 -11.50
C GLU A 116 12.63 9.06 -11.53
N LYS A 117 12.48 10.30 -11.06
CA LYS A 117 13.57 11.28 -10.98
C LYS A 117 14.71 10.81 -10.10
N GLY A 118 14.39 10.13 -9.00
CA GLY A 118 15.36 9.50 -8.09
C GLY A 118 15.94 8.20 -8.62
N ASN A 119 15.49 7.71 -9.79
CA ASN A 119 15.89 6.47 -10.41
C ASN A 119 15.90 5.28 -9.44
N TYR A 120 14.76 5.10 -8.74
CA TYR A 120 14.60 4.03 -7.77
C TYR A 120 14.84 2.66 -8.42
N ARG A 121 15.67 1.83 -7.78
CA ARG A 121 16.23 0.60 -8.35
C ARG A 121 15.20 -0.51 -8.53
N ASP A 122 14.15 -0.53 -7.72
CA ASP A 122 13.06 -1.51 -7.79
C ASP A 122 12.22 -1.34 -9.08
N GLY A 123 12.21 -0.14 -9.67
CA GLY A 123 11.59 0.11 -10.96
C GLY A 123 10.06 0.15 -10.97
N HIS A 124 9.37 0.11 -9.82
CA HIS A 124 7.89 0.10 -9.79
C HIS A 124 7.29 1.37 -10.41
N TRP A 125 7.99 2.50 -10.39
CA TRP A 125 7.56 3.74 -11.03
C TRP A 125 7.35 3.63 -12.56
N LYS A 126 7.91 2.59 -13.19
CA LYS A 126 7.73 2.28 -14.62
C LYS A 126 6.44 1.51 -14.92
N ILE A 127 5.79 0.96 -13.90
CA ILE A 127 4.56 0.17 -14.07
C ILE A 127 3.47 1.10 -14.61
N LYS A 128 2.82 0.65 -15.69
CA LYS A 128 1.69 1.37 -16.28
C LYS A 128 0.50 1.28 -15.33
N ILE A 129 -0.06 2.43 -14.97
CA ILE A 129 -1.21 2.52 -14.08
C ILE A 129 -2.50 2.26 -14.87
N GLU A 130 -3.21 1.18 -14.53
CA GLU A 130 -4.49 0.80 -15.12
C GLU A 130 -5.67 0.95 -14.15
N ASP A 131 -5.40 1.42 -12.92
CA ASP A 131 -6.41 1.66 -11.90
C ASP A 131 -7.57 2.54 -12.39
N LYS A 132 -8.74 1.92 -12.55
CA LYS A 132 -9.97 2.57 -13.01
C LYS A 132 -10.40 3.72 -12.11
N ARG A 133 -10.01 3.73 -10.83
CA ARG A 133 -10.37 4.79 -9.88
C ARG A 133 -9.82 6.16 -10.27
N LEU A 134 -8.78 6.22 -11.11
CA LEU A 134 -8.30 7.48 -11.68
C LEU A 134 -9.39 8.22 -12.44
N LYS A 135 -10.25 7.49 -13.16
CA LYS A 135 -11.32 8.05 -13.99
C LYS A 135 -12.64 8.30 -13.24
N ILE A 136 -12.74 7.82 -12.00
CA ILE A 136 -13.97 7.93 -11.20
C ILE A 136 -13.91 9.18 -10.33
N CYS A 137 -14.97 9.99 -10.37
CA CYS A 137 -15.08 11.23 -9.63
C CYS A 137 -16.29 11.17 -8.69
N PHE A 138 -16.05 11.32 -7.40
CA PHE A 138 -17.12 11.41 -6.39
C PHE A 138 -17.10 12.72 -5.60
N GLU A 139 -16.06 13.53 -5.79
CA GLU A 139 -15.95 14.88 -5.23
C GLU A 139 -16.43 15.91 -6.26
N SER A 140 -16.90 17.08 -5.80
CA SER A 140 -17.33 18.17 -6.69
C SER A 140 -16.21 18.69 -7.59
N PHE A 141 -14.96 18.56 -7.15
CA PHE A 141 -13.76 18.86 -7.92
C PHE A 141 -12.98 17.58 -8.21
N CYS A 142 -12.73 17.29 -9.50
CA CYS A 142 -12.06 16.06 -9.92
C CYS A 142 -10.93 16.21 -10.95
N TYR A 143 -10.49 17.44 -11.20
CA TYR A 143 -9.36 17.71 -12.10
C TYR A 143 -8.03 17.53 -11.35
N TRP A 144 -7.68 16.29 -11.04
CA TRP A 144 -6.49 15.95 -10.28
C TRP A 144 -5.19 16.28 -11.05
N GLU A 145 -5.22 16.26 -12.38
CA GLU A 145 -4.09 16.64 -13.23
C GLU A 145 -3.71 18.12 -13.04
N SER A 146 -4.70 18.98 -12.84
CA SER A 146 -4.47 20.40 -12.51
C SER A 146 -3.86 20.55 -11.12
N MET A 147 -4.34 19.79 -10.12
CA MET A 147 -3.71 19.77 -8.80
C MET A 147 -2.25 19.32 -8.86
N LEU A 148 -1.93 18.36 -9.72
CA LEU A 148 -0.56 17.87 -9.90
C LEU A 148 0.38 18.95 -10.46
N GLN A 149 -0.11 19.82 -11.36
CA GLN A 149 0.70 20.92 -11.91
C GLN A 149 1.17 21.89 -10.83
N HIS A 150 0.31 22.16 -9.85
CA HIS A 150 0.60 23.05 -8.72
C HIS A 150 1.12 22.28 -7.48
N TRP A 151 1.52 21.02 -7.63
CA TRP A 151 1.87 20.18 -6.49
C TRP A 151 3.17 20.64 -5.82
N GLY A 152 3.05 21.18 -4.61
CA GLY A 152 4.20 21.72 -3.86
C GLY A 152 4.46 23.21 -4.10
N GLU A 153 3.62 23.89 -4.89
CA GLU A 153 3.54 25.35 -4.87
C GLU A 153 2.81 25.75 -3.57
N SER A 154 3.55 26.35 -2.65
CA SER A 154 3.06 26.90 -1.38
C SER A 154 2.74 28.37 -1.49
#